data_AF-A0A8C2K0V2-F1
#
_entry.id   AF-A0A8C2K0V2-F1
#
_cell.length_a   1.000
_cell.length_b   1.000
_cell.length_c   1.000
_cell.angle_alpha   90.00
_cell.angle_beta   90.00
_cell.angle_gamma   90.00
#
_symmetry.space_group_name_H-M   'P 1'
#
loop_
_entity.id
_entity.type
_entity.pdbx_description
1 polymer ?
#
loop_
_entity_poly.entity_id
_entity_poly.type
_entity_poly.pdbx_seq_one_letter_code
_entity_poly.pdbx_strand_id
1 'polypeptide(L)'
;MAQIIALSRFLHLQHPLRVSLASLCSRSMSSLDTRARAVFSAAVEGVQPDIVVHRSLERHGDKLLVGGQSFTLTNNLYLVGFGKAVLGMAAEAERIVGDHLIKGVISVPHGIQKTLHNHGKENMLLENNSRITVMEGAKNNLPDADAQKSAECIRELASGLTEKDLLLVLISGGGCALLPAPAPPMSLQEKQDVTRKLAAAGATIQELNRVRRALSLLKGGGLAQCANPAQVVALILSDVIGDPLDLIASGPTVRSNSKPEEVWDILDRYKLSGSLPSTVKEVLRPHYRSQVKEQPEEVKDHVLNVVIGSNTIALECASRKAVELGLRPVILSPGVCGDVRSVSRLYGVLSRFACCPEKEPPPELAAEILQLGPEVGVESWDLCRTMNVLVEERKEGWGATCLLAGGEPTVQLTGKGRGGRNQELALRVGLELSSDEVKCGAVFLSGGTDGQDGPTEAAGAVTDGELMEEATSQGLDIDGFLTNNDSFTFFSQLSEGRRLLMPGLTGTNVMDVHVMLLPPTAERDFQ
;
A
#
# COMPACT_ATOMS: atom_id res chain seq x y z
N MET A 1 -65.71 -10.44 -15.58
CA MET A 1 -65.33 -9.14 -15.02
C MET A 1 -65.73 -9.10 -13.55
N ALA A 2 -64.75 -8.83 -12.66
CA ALA A 2 -64.80 -8.54 -11.22
C ALA A 2 -65.47 -9.61 -10.30
N GLN A 3 -64.78 -10.57 -9.66
CA GLN A 3 -63.69 -10.57 -8.64
C GLN A 3 -64.00 -9.77 -7.35
N ILE A 4 -63.77 -10.23 -6.09
CA ILE A 4 -63.30 -11.50 -5.49
C ILE A 4 -63.58 -11.41 -3.96
N ILE A 5 -64.32 -12.39 -3.44
CA ILE A 5 -64.03 -13.31 -2.29
C ILE A 5 -63.58 -12.76 -0.92
N ALA A 6 -64.44 -13.06 0.05
CA ALA A 6 -64.25 -13.03 1.50
C ALA A 6 -63.51 -14.29 2.01
N LEU A 7 -62.71 -14.14 3.08
CA LEU A 7 -62.15 -15.24 3.84
C LEU A 7 -62.24 -14.93 5.34
N SER A 8 -63.02 -15.72 6.07
CA SER A 8 -62.86 -15.86 7.52
C SER A 8 -63.28 -17.25 7.99
N ARG A 9 -62.48 -17.77 8.93
CA ARG A 9 -62.69 -18.92 9.82
C ARG A 9 -62.41 -20.32 9.25
N PHE A 10 -61.30 -20.90 9.70
CA PHE A 10 -61.31 -22.17 10.45
C PHE A 10 -60.08 -22.23 11.38
N LEU A 11 -60.35 -22.41 12.68
CA LEU A 11 -59.41 -22.74 13.74
C LEU A 11 -59.40 -24.27 13.88
N HIS A 12 -58.23 -24.92 13.88
CA HIS A 12 -57.78 -25.79 14.97
C HIS A 12 -56.43 -26.47 14.72
N LEU A 13 -55.66 -26.53 15.83
CA LEU A 13 -54.65 -27.53 16.20
C LEU A 13 -53.31 -27.49 15.45
N GLN A 14 -52.32 -26.82 16.07
CA GLN A 14 -50.99 -27.38 16.30
C GLN A 14 -50.29 -26.67 17.47
N HIS A 15 -49.64 -27.47 18.32
CA HIS A 15 -48.92 -27.07 19.53
C HIS A 15 -47.86 -25.98 19.30
N PRO A 16 -47.57 -25.11 20.29
CA PRO A 16 -46.40 -24.25 20.23
C PRO A 16 -45.18 -25.09 20.57
N LEU A 17 -44.46 -25.57 19.56
CA LEU A 17 -43.07 -25.96 19.77
C LEU A 17 -42.32 -24.68 20.17
N ARG A 18 -41.97 -24.59 21.46
CA ARG A 18 -40.92 -23.71 21.96
C ARG A 18 -39.64 -24.04 21.18
N VAL A 19 -39.44 -23.37 20.06
CA VAL A 19 -38.12 -23.25 19.45
C VAL A 19 -37.33 -22.39 20.43
N SER A 20 -36.36 -23.02 21.09
CA SER A 20 -35.40 -22.32 21.92
C SER A 20 -34.79 -21.17 21.12
N LEU A 21 -34.82 -19.95 21.66
CA LEU A 21 -34.07 -18.80 21.15
C LEU A 21 -32.57 -19.13 20.95
N ALA A 22 -32.05 -20.18 21.59
CA ALA A 22 -30.69 -20.67 21.38
C ALA A 22 -30.45 -21.36 20.02
N SER A 23 -31.49 -21.86 19.32
CA SER A 23 -31.31 -22.55 18.02
C SER A 23 -31.59 -21.65 16.80
N LEU A 24 -32.00 -20.40 17.03
CA LEU A 24 -32.05 -19.35 16.00
C LEU A 24 -30.73 -18.54 15.94
N CYS A 25 -29.86 -18.69 16.94
CA CYS A 25 -28.51 -18.12 16.96
C CYS A 25 -27.48 -18.92 16.14
N SER A 26 -27.86 -20.05 15.52
CA SER A 26 -26.90 -20.94 14.86
C SER A 26 -26.91 -20.89 13.32
N ARG A 27 -27.54 -19.89 12.69
CA ARG A 27 -27.39 -19.64 11.24
C ARG A 27 -27.36 -18.14 10.92
N SER A 28 -26.20 -17.70 10.44
CA SER A 28 -25.93 -16.46 9.66
C SER A 28 -25.51 -15.17 10.40
N MET A 29 -24.46 -15.25 11.23
CA MET A 29 -23.53 -14.14 11.45
C MET A 29 -22.11 -14.68 11.32
N SER A 30 -21.42 -14.34 10.23
CA SER A 30 -19.96 -14.54 10.12
C SER A 30 -19.28 -13.95 11.36
N SER A 31 -18.31 -14.64 11.99
CA SER A 31 -17.54 -14.08 13.11
C SER A 31 -16.97 -12.70 12.75
N LEU A 32 -16.79 -11.80 13.74
CA LEU A 32 -16.17 -10.49 13.47
C LEU A 32 -14.80 -10.65 12.80
N ASP A 33 -14.02 -11.67 13.18
CA ASP A 33 -12.82 -12.11 12.47
C ASP A 33 -13.06 -12.34 10.96
N THR A 34 -14.06 -13.16 10.60
CA THR A 34 -14.40 -13.43 9.18
C THR A 34 -14.73 -12.13 8.44
N ARG A 35 -15.44 -11.19 9.09
CA ARG A 35 -15.75 -9.89 8.49
C ARG A 35 -14.50 -9.02 8.33
N ALA A 36 -13.63 -8.98 9.33
CA ALA A 36 -12.37 -8.23 9.27
C ALA A 36 -11.48 -8.73 8.12
N ARG A 37 -11.37 -10.05 7.95
CA ARG A 37 -10.65 -10.69 6.83
C ARG A 37 -11.29 -10.36 5.48
N ALA A 38 -12.61 -10.38 5.37
CA ALA A 38 -13.31 -10.00 4.15
C ALA A 38 -13.09 -8.53 3.77
N VAL A 39 -13.08 -7.63 4.76
CA VAL A 39 -12.77 -6.20 4.58
C VAL A 39 -11.32 -6.01 4.10
N PHE A 40 -10.36 -6.70 4.72
CA PHE A 40 -8.97 -6.70 4.27
C PHE A 40 -8.81 -7.25 2.84
N SER A 41 -9.46 -8.37 2.52
CA SER A 41 -9.43 -8.96 1.16
C SER A 41 -9.92 -7.96 0.12
N ALA A 42 -11.02 -7.26 0.38
CA ALA A 42 -11.54 -6.24 -0.52
C ALA A 42 -10.60 -5.03 -0.68
N ALA A 43 -9.84 -4.68 0.37
CA ALA A 43 -8.80 -3.66 0.29
C ALA A 43 -7.73 -4.07 -0.73
N VAL A 44 -7.22 -5.29 -0.62
CA VAL A 44 -6.18 -5.87 -1.49
C VAL A 44 -6.68 -6.07 -2.92
N GLU A 45 -7.85 -6.68 -3.09
CA GLU A 45 -8.49 -6.91 -4.40
C GLU A 45 -8.73 -5.59 -5.14
N GLY A 46 -9.14 -4.55 -4.42
CA GLY A 46 -9.41 -3.23 -4.97
C GLY A 46 -8.19 -2.52 -5.57
N VAL A 47 -6.98 -2.95 -5.20
CA VAL A 47 -5.70 -2.38 -5.64
C VAL A 47 -4.82 -3.39 -6.39
N GLN A 48 -5.39 -4.49 -6.88
CA GLN A 48 -4.67 -5.40 -7.78
C GLN A 48 -4.33 -4.70 -9.10
N PRO A 49 -3.17 -4.99 -9.72
CA PRO A 49 -2.68 -4.27 -10.89
C PRO A 49 -3.66 -4.20 -12.07
N ASP A 50 -4.32 -5.31 -12.37
CA ASP A 50 -5.34 -5.41 -13.41
C ASP A 50 -6.56 -4.55 -13.05
N ILE A 51 -7.06 -4.66 -11.82
CA ILE A 51 -8.22 -3.87 -11.36
C ILE A 51 -7.94 -2.36 -11.43
N VAL A 52 -6.78 -1.89 -10.97
CA VAL A 52 -6.47 -0.45 -10.96
C VAL A 52 -6.20 0.09 -12.35
N VAL A 53 -5.56 -0.68 -13.22
CA VAL A 53 -5.33 -0.27 -14.61
C VAL A 53 -6.64 -0.24 -15.37
N HIS A 54 -7.49 -1.25 -15.22
CA HIS A 54 -8.80 -1.33 -15.86
C HIS A 54 -9.72 -0.16 -15.49
N ARG A 55 -9.72 0.27 -14.21
CA ARG A 55 -10.49 1.43 -13.76
C ARG A 55 -9.94 2.78 -14.25
N SER A 56 -8.68 2.81 -14.68
CA SER A 56 -7.97 4.06 -14.98
C SER A 56 -7.70 4.28 -16.47
N LEU A 57 -7.76 3.22 -17.27
CA LEU A 57 -7.61 3.23 -18.71
C LEU A 57 -8.91 2.76 -19.36
N GLU A 58 -9.54 3.62 -20.14
CA GLU A 58 -10.70 3.26 -20.95
C GLU A 58 -10.41 3.53 -22.42
N ARG A 59 -10.61 2.54 -23.29
CA ARG A 59 -10.45 2.70 -24.75
C ARG A 59 -11.81 2.67 -25.46
N HIS A 60 -12.05 3.65 -26.30
CA HIS A 60 -13.21 3.74 -27.18
C HIS A 60 -12.77 3.97 -28.63
N GLY A 61 -12.59 2.88 -29.38
CA GLY A 61 -12.00 2.94 -30.72
C GLY A 61 -10.61 3.57 -30.67
N ASP A 62 -10.41 4.66 -31.40
CA ASP A 62 -9.13 5.38 -31.49
C ASP A 62 -8.92 6.43 -30.40
N LYS A 63 -9.67 6.34 -29.28
CA LYS A 63 -9.54 7.25 -28.13
C LYS A 63 -9.21 6.48 -26.86
N LEU A 64 -8.19 6.94 -26.15
CA LEU A 64 -7.84 6.48 -24.81
C LEU A 64 -8.20 7.56 -23.80
N LEU A 65 -8.96 7.22 -22.77
CA LEU A 65 -9.31 8.08 -21.65
C LEU A 65 -8.49 7.68 -20.43
N VAL A 66 -7.77 8.65 -19.85
CA VAL A 66 -6.95 8.47 -18.65
C VAL A 66 -7.05 9.71 -17.77
N GLY A 67 -7.41 9.55 -16.49
CA GLY A 67 -7.48 10.67 -15.55
C GLY A 67 -8.38 11.83 -16.02
N GLY A 68 -9.45 11.52 -16.76
CA GLY A 68 -10.36 12.51 -17.35
C GLY A 68 -9.84 13.22 -18.62
N GLN A 69 -8.63 12.90 -19.09
CA GLN A 69 -8.07 13.42 -20.34
C GLN A 69 -8.15 12.38 -21.47
N SER A 70 -8.44 12.83 -22.69
CA SER A 70 -8.55 11.97 -23.86
C SER A 70 -7.36 12.13 -24.79
N PHE A 71 -6.79 11.00 -25.21
CA PHE A 71 -5.66 10.90 -26.13
C PHE A 71 -6.11 10.19 -27.40
N THR A 72 -5.70 10.71 -28.55
CA THR A 72 -6.02 10.08 -29.85
C THR A 72 -4.96 9.04 -30.18
N LEU A 73 -5.40 7.82 -30.45
CA LEU A 73 -4.56 6.70 -30.82
C LEU A 73 -4.60 6.50 -32.33
N THR A 74 -3.44 6.31 -32.94
CA THR A 74 -3.29 6.08 -34.38
C THR A 74 -2.25 5.00 -34.68
N ASN A 75 -2.16 4.00 -33.79
CA ASN A 75 -1.05 3.05 -33.71
C ASN A 75 0.27 3.76 -33.44
N ASN A 76 0.28 4.57 -32.38
CA ASN A 76 1.33 5.49 -31.95
C ASN A 76 1.68 5.34 -30.45
N LEU A 77 1.23 4.26 -29.81
CA LEU A 77 1.41 4.05 -28.37
C LEU A 77 2.64 3.20 -28.09
N TYR A 78 3.48 3.70 -27.20
CA TYR A 78 4.63 2.98 -26.64
C TYR A 78 4.45 2.82 -25.14
N LEU A 79 4.95 1.71 -24.59
CA LEU A 79 4.81 1.40 -23.18
C LEU A 79 6.17 1.20 -22.53
N VAL A 80 6.42 1.89 -21.43
CA VAL A 80 7.56 1.57 -20.55
C VAL A 80 7.07 1.32 -19.15
N GLY A 81 7.76 0.49 -18.41
CA GLY A 81 7.41 0.29 -17.00
C GLY A 81 8.56 -0.21 -16.15
N PHE A 82 8.50 0.09 -14.86
CA PHE A 82 9.48 -0.39 -13.89
C PHE A 82 8.87 -0.50 -12.49
N GLY A 83 9.10 -1.61 -11.82
CA GLY A 83 8.58 -1.86 -10.47
C GLY A 83 8.07 -3.28 -10.27
N LYS A 84 7.76 -3.63 -9.02
CA LYS A 84 7.34 -4.98 -8.59
C LYS A 84 6.00 -5.42 -9.19
N ALA A 85 5.05 -4.50 -9.33
CA ALA A 85 3.70 -4.78 -9.82
C ALA A 85 3.52 -4.54 -11.32
N VAL A 86 4.56 -4.02 -12.00
CA VAL A 86 4.46 -3.55 -13.39
C VAL A 86 4.12 -4.67 -14.37
N LEU A 87 4.53 -5.91 -14.12
CA LEU A 87 4.20 -7.03 -15.01
C LEU A 87 2.67 -7.20 -15.14
N GLY A 88 1.95 -7.19 -14.01
CA GLY A 88 0.49 -7.24 -14.01
C GLY A 88 -0.14 -5.99 -14.59
N MET A 89 0.40 -4.81 -14.30
CA MET A 89 -0.08 -3.55 -14.88
C MET A 89 0.06 -3.54 -16.41
N ALA A 90 1.18 -4.06 -16.92
CA ALA A 90 1.50 -4.09 -18.35
C ALA A 90 0.61 -5.08 -19.10
N ALA A 91 0.33 -6.24 -18.49
CA ALA A 91 -0.59 -7.22 -19.06
C ALA A 91 -1.99 -6.64 -19.25
N GLU A 92 -2.53 -5.95 -18.25
CA GLU A 92 -3.85 -5.31 -18.40
C GLU A 92 -3.81 -4.11 -19.35
N ALA A 93 -2.77 -3.28 -19.26
CA ALA A 93 -2.62 -2.15 -20.17
C ALA A 93 -2.59 -2.61 -21.64
N GLU A 94 -1.83 -3.66 -21.97
CA GLU A 94 -1.77 -4.24 -23.32
C GLU A 94 -3.13 -4.74 -23.80
N ARG A 95 -3.91 -5.42 -22.95
CA ARG A 95 -5.27 -5.87 -23.29
C ARG A 95 -6.19 -4.71 -23.66
N ILE A 96 -6.09 -3.59 -22.92
CA ILE A 96 -6.94 -2.41 -23.13
C ILE A 96 -6.50 -1.64 -24.38
N VAL A 97 -5.20 -1.37 -24.53
CA VAL A 97 -4.70 -0.56 -25.65
C VAL A 97 -4.61 -1.34 -26.95
N GLY A 98 -4.51 -2.67 -26.90
CA GLY A 98 -4.59 -3.58 -28.03
C GLY A 98 -3.64 -3.25 -29.18
N ASP A 99 -4.20 -3.19 -30.39
CA ASP A 99 -3.49 -2.98 -31.65
C ASP A 99 -2.75 -1.64 -31.77
N HIS A 100 -3.07 -0.66 -30.93
CA HIS A 100 -2.36 0.61 -30.92
C HIS A 100 -0.98 0.58 -30.26
N LEU A 101 -0.69 -0.46 -29.45
CA LEU A 101 0.64 -0.65 -28.89
C LEU A 101 1.61 -1.04 -30.00
N ILE A 102 2.63 -0.22 -30.23
CA ILE A 102 3.69 -0.52 -31.18
C ILE A 102 4.73 -1.43 -30.52
N LYS A 103 5.21 -1.03 -29.34
CA LYS A 103 6.31 -1.68 -28.63
C LYS A 103 6.28 -1.30 -27.15
N GLY A 104 6.63 -2.25 -26.29
CA GLY A 104 6.85 -1.97 -24.88
C GLY A 104 8.13 -2.57 -24.31
N VAL A 105 8.64 -1.98 -23.23
CA VAL A 105 9.78 -2.49 -22.45
C VAL A 105 9.49 -2.31 -20.97
N ILE A 106 9.52 -3.40 -20.19
CA ILE A 106 9.33 -3.34 -18.74
C ILE A 106 10.53 -3.92 -17.98
N SER A 107 10.89 -3.27 -16.87
CA SER A 107 11.95 -3.68 -15.94
C SER A 107 11.33 -4.18 -14.64
N VAL A 108 11.43 -5.47 -14.37
CA VAL A 108 10.73 -6.14 -13.27
C VAL A 108 11.69 -7.00 -12.42
N PRO A 109 11.34 -7.35 -11.17
CA PRO A 109 12.23 -8.14 -10.31
C PRO A 109 12.60 -9.50 -10.92
N HIS A 110 13.83 -9.92 -10.67
CA HIS A 110 14.30 -11.24 -11.10
C HIS A 110 13.42 -12.38 -10.56
N GLY A 111 13.00 -13.27 -11.47
CA GLY A 111 12.17 -14.43 -11.16
C GLY A 111 10.68 -14.15 -11.01
N ILE A 112 10.21 -12.91 -11.20
CA ILE A 112 8.80 -12.55 -10.96
C ILE A 112 7.83 -13.32 -11.86
N GLN A 113 8.18 -13.58 -13.13
CA GLN A 113 7.32 -14.35 -14.03
C GLN A 113 7.08 -15.76 -13.51
N LYS A 114 8.16 -16.44 -13.10
CA LYS A 114 8.10 -17.77 -12.49
C LYS A 114 7.30 -17.76 -11.19
N THR A 115 7.51 -16.74 -10.36
CA THR A 115 6.81 -16.58 -9.09
C THR A 115 5.30 -16.43 -9.31
N LEU A 116 4.87 -15.57 -10.23
CA LEU A 116 3.45 -15.38 -10.55
C LEU A 116 2.81 -16.65 -11.12
N HIS A 117 3.49 -17.34 -12.04
CA HIS A 117 3.04 -18.61 -12.60
C HIS A 117 2.83 -19.67 -11.51
N ASN A 118 3.81 -19.84 -10.61
CA ASN A 118 3.73 -20.81 -9.51
C ASN A 118 2.59 -20.51 -8.53
N HIS A 119 2.14 -19.25 -8.44
CA HIS A 119 1.03 -18.83 -7.59
C HIS A 119 -0.30 -18.71 -8.37
N GLY A 120 -0.37 -19.19 -9.62
CA GLY A 120 -1.60 -19.19 -10.42
C GLY A 120 -2.07 -17.80 -10.84
N LYS A 121 -1.17 -16.81 -10.90
CA LYS A 121 -1.48 -15.41 -11.28
C LYS A 121 -1.35 -15.17 -12.78
N GLU A 122 -1.97 -16.03 -13.59
CA GLU A 122 -1.90 -15.98 -15.06
C GLU A 122 -2.45 -14.66 -15.64
N ASN A 123 -3.44 -14.06 -14.98
CA ASN A 123 -3.99 -12.75 -15.36
C ASN A 123 -2.96 -11.61 -15.29
N MET A 124 -1.86 -11.80 -14.56
CA MET A 124 -0.77 -10.82 -14.43
C MET A 124 0.40 -11.09 -15.40
N LEU A 125 0.36 -12.17 -16.18
CA LEU A 125 1.37 -12.50 -17.16
C LEU A 125 0.97 -11.98 -18.54
N LEU A 126 1.98 -11.68 -19.37
CA LEU A 126 1.79 -11.28 -20.75
C LEU A 126 1.46 -12.50 -21.62
N GLU A 127 0.71 -12.27 -22.70
CA GLU A 127 0.43 -13.31 -23.70
C GLU A 127 1.66 -13.63 -24.56
N ASN A 128 1.70 -14.82 -25.16
CA ASN A 128 2.84 -15.31 -25.95
C ASN A 128 3.20 -14.42 -27.16
N ASN A 129 2.25 -13.64 -27.67
CA ASN A 129 2.39 -12.72 -28.80
C ASN A 129 2.46 -11.24 -28.36
N SER A 130 2.75 -10.98 -27.08
CA SER A 130 2.89 -9.64 -26.53
C SER A 130 3.93 -8.80 -27.29
N ARG A 131 3.64 -7.50 -27.41
CA ARG A 131 4.54 -6.49 -27.97
C ARG A 131 5.46 -5.89 -26.91
N ILE A 132 5.38 -6.38 -25.68
CA ILE A 132 6.14 -5.90 -24.53
C ILE A 132 7.29 -6.87 -24.24
N THR A 133 8.51 -6.33 -24.25
CA THR A 133 9.70 -7.05 -23.80
C THR A 133 9.81 -6.99 -22.27
N VAL A 134 9.78 -8.14 -21.60
CA VAL A 134 10.04 -8.25 -20.16
C VAL A 134 11.53 -8.39 -19.90
N MET A 135 12.09 -7.54 -19.04
CA MET A 135 13.47 -7.60 -18.61
C MET A 135 13.53 -7.76 -17.08
N GLU A 136 14.14 -8.84 -16.63
CA GLU A 136 14.23 -9.22 -15.23
C GLU A 136 15.59 -8.85 -14.63
N GLY A 137 15.60 -8.13 -13.51
CA GLY A 137 16.82 -7.72 -12.82
C GLY A 137 16.60 -7.34 -11.37
N ALA A 138 17.49 -6.52 -10.84
CA ALA A 138 17.47 -6.04 -9.46
C ALA A 138 17.42 -7.13 -8.39
N LYS A 139 18.32 -8.12 -8.48
CA LYS A 139 18.41 -9.22 -7.49
C LYS A 139 18.53 -8.65 -6.07
N ASN A 140 17.79 -9.24 -5.12
CA ASN A 140 17.72 -8.80 -3.72
C ASN A 140 17.27 -7.33 -3.54
N ASN A 141 16.44 -6.80 -4.45
CA ASN A 141 15.97 -5.40 -4.44
C ASN A 141 17.10 -4.35 -4.54
N LEU A 142 18.25 -4.71 -5.10
CA LEU A 142 19.37 -3.80 -5.35
C LEU A 142 19.58 -3.62 -6.85
N PRO A 143 19.98 -2.42 -7.32
CA PRO A 143 20.33 -2.25 -8.73
C PRO A 143 21.43 -3.23 -9.17
N ASP A 144 21.33 -3.75 -10.39
CA ASP A 144 22.34 -4.61 -11.00
C ASP A 144 22.51 -4.30 -12.49
N ALA A 145 23.43 -5.01 -13.16
CA ALA A 145 23.72 -4.80 -14.57
C ALA A 145 22.50 -5.10 -15.47
N ASP A 146 21.68 -6.10 -15.10
CA ASP A 146 20.48 -6.45 -15.84
C ASP A 146 19.42 -5.35 -15.75
N ALA A 147 19.21 -4.79 -14.55
CA ALA A 147 18.33 -3.63 -14.35
C ALA A 147 18.87 -2.38 -15.05
N GLN A 148 20.20 -2.17 -15.10
CA GLN A 148 20.79 -1.06 -15.86
C GLN A 148 20.53 -1.21 -17.36
N LYS A 149 20.75 -2.41 -17.92
CA LYS A 149 20.44 -2.69 -19.32
C LYS A 149 18.96 -2.43 -19.63
N SER A 150 18.07 -2.78 -18.70
CA SER A 150 16.63 -2.52 -18.80
C SER A 150 16.33 -1.01 -18.82
N ALA A 151 16.97 -0.24 -17.94
CA ALA A 151 16.86 1.22 -17.91
C ALA A 151 17.42 1.88 -19.19
N GLU A 152 18.50 1.34 -19.77
CA GLU A 152 19.05 1.80 -21.04
C GLU A 152 18.07 1.57 -22.20
N CYS A 153 17.45 0.39 -22.30
CA CYS A 153 16.42 0.10 -23.30
C CYS A 153 15.18 1.00 -23.15
N ILE A 154 14.74 1.27 -21.91
CA ILE A 154 13.64 2.22 -21.62
C ILE A 154 14.01 3.63 -22.10
N ARG A 155 15.23 4.08 -21.79
CA ARG A 155 15.72 5.40 -22.22
C ARG A 155 15.77 5.51 -23.73
N GLU A 156 16.28 4.50 -24.42
CA GLU A 156 16.39 4.45 -25.88
C GLU A 156 15.00 4.49 -26.54
N LEU A 157 14.04 3.71 -26.02
CA LEU A 157 12.66 3.74 -26.49
C LEU A 157 12.06 5.13 -26.36
N ALA A 158 12.17 5.74 -25.17
CA ALA A 158 11.63 7.07 -24.90
C ALA A 158 12.29 8.15 -25.77
N SER A 159 13.61 8.10 -25.95
CA SER A 159 14.37 9.08 -26.73
C SER A 159 14.10 9.02 -28.24
N GLY A 160 13.53 7.93 -28.74
CA GLY A 160 13.16 7.76 -30.14
C GLY A 160 11.78 8.31 -30.50
N LEU A 161 11.02 8.81 -29.52
CA LEU A 161 9.63 9.23 -29.72
C LEU A 161 9.51 10.64 -30.29
N THR A 162 8.39 10.88 -30.95
CA THR A 162 8.04 12.14 -31.61
C THR A 162 6.77 12.74 -31.01
N GLU A 163 6.44 13.97 -31.37
CA GLU A 163 5.21 14.68 -30.96
C GLU A 163 3.90 13.97 -31.34
N LYS A 164 3.97 12.99 -32.26
CA LYS A 164 2.82 12.17 -32.67
C LYS A 164 2.62 10.96 -31.79
N ASP A 165 3.58 10.63 -30.94
CA ASP A 165 3.59 9.42 -30.14
C ASP A 165 3.02 9.67 -28.74
N LEU A 166 2.47 8.61 -28.16
CA LEU A 166 2.02 8.56 -26.77
C LEU A 166 2.85 7.55 -26.01
N LEU A 167 3.52 7.99 -24.94
CA LEU A 167 4.25 7.13 -24.02
C LEU A 167 3.42 6.85 -22.77
N LEU A 168 2.99 5.60 -22.60
CA LEU A 168 2.41 5.10 -21.36
C LEU A 168 3.53 4.60 -20.43
N VAL A 169 3.64 5.19 -19.24
CA VAL A 169 4.65 4.86 -18.23
C VAL A 169 3.97 4.16 -17.05
N LEU A 170 4.34 2.92 -16.75
CA LEU A 170 3.81 2.16 -15.63
C LEU A 170 4.82 2.15 -14.47
N ILE A 171 4.43 2.68 -13.31
CA ILE A 171 5.30 2.84 -12.15
C ILE A 171 4.71 2.09 -10.96
N SER A 172 5.53 1.28 -10.29
CA SER A 172 5.21 0.74 -8.97
C SER A 172 6.44 0.69 -8.07
N GLY A 173 6.24 0.24 -6.83
CA GLY A 173 7.30 0.05 -5.84
C GLY A 173 8.55 -0.67 -6.36
N GLY A 174 9.72 -0.29 -5.85
CA GLY A 174 11.01 -0.85 -6.26
C GLY A 174 11.69 -0.17 -7.47
N GLY A 175 11.08 0.88 -8.04
CA GLY A 175 11.64 1.61 -9.18
C GLY A 175 13.06 2.19 -8.97
N CYS A 176 13.47 2.44 -7.72
CA CYS A 176 14.84 2.84 -7.41
C CYS A 176 15.89 1.82 -7.88
N ALA A 177 15.59 0.53 -7.72
CA ALA A 177 16.46 -0.59 -8.10
C ALA A 177 16.24 -1.04 -9.56
N LEU A 178 15.03 -0.91 -10.08
CA LEU A 178 14.64 -1.37 -11.41
C LEU A 178 14.81 -0.34 -12.53
N LEU A 179 15.01 0.94 -12.19
CA LEU A 179 15.34 1.99 -13.15
C LEU A 179 16.69 2.67 -12.84
N PRO A 180 17.81 1.94 -12.74
CA PRO A 180 19.11 2.53 -12.48
C PRO A 180 19.73 3.06 -13.78
N ALA A 181 19.76 4.39 -13.93
CA ALA A 181 20.43 5.04 -15.05
C ALA A 181 21.50 6.01 -14.52
N PRO A 182 22.74 5.55 -14.21
CA PRO A 182 23.84 6.44 -13.83
C PRO A 182 24.16 7.43 -14.96
N ALA A 183 24.53 8.67 -14.61
CA ALA A 183 24.91 9.68 -15.59
C ALA A 183 26.37 9.50 -16.05
N PRO A 184 26.66 9.34 -17.36
CA PRO A 184 28.03 9.17 -17.85
C PRO A 184 28.94 10.36 -17.50
N PRO A 185 30.23 10.18 -17.20
CA PRO A 185 31.00 8.94 -17.30
C PRO A 185 30.89 8.02 -16.07
N MET A 186 30.05 8.34 -15.09
CA MET A 186 29.93 7.54 -13.86
C MET A 186 29.29 6.18 -14.13
N SER A 187 29.87 5.15 -13.49
CA SER A 187 29.38 3.77 -13.50
C SER A 187 28.27 3.51 -12.48
N LEU A 188 27.54 2.40 -12.64
CA LEU A 188 26.56 1.96 -11.65
C LEU A 188 27.20 1.68 -10.29
N GLN A 189 28.38 1.05 -10.28
CA GLN A 189 29.10 0.72 -9.05
C GLN A 189 29.43 1.98 -8.25
N GLU A 190 29.96 3.02 -8.91
CA GLU A 190 30.27 4.29 -8.24
C GLU A 190 29.02 4.94 -7.65
N LYS A 191 27.90 4.95 -8.39
CA LYS A 191 26.61 5.46 -7.89
C LYS A 191 26.14 4.69 -6.65
N GLN A 192 26.26 3.37 -6.66
CA GLN A 192 25.89 2.52 -5.52
C GLN A 192 26.80 2.76 -4.32
N ASP A 193 28.10 2.92 -4.54
CA ASP A 193 29.07 3.16 -3.48
C ASP A 193 28.83 4.50 -2.78
N VAL A 194 28.54 5.57 -3.52
CA VAL A 194 28.16 6.87 -2.95
C VAL A 194 26.89 6.74 -2.11
N THR A 195 25.88 6.06 -2.65
CA THR A 195 24.61 5.82 -1.96
C THR A 195 24.81 5.02 -0.66
N ARG A 196 25.64 3.97 -0.71
CA ARG A 196 25.93 3.11 0.44
C ARG A 196 26.67 3.88 1.53
N LYS A 197 27.65 4.71 1.15
CA LYS A 197 28.40 5.56 2.09
C LYS A 197 27.49 6.58 2.78
N LEU A 198 26.57 7.22 2.05
CA LEU A 198 25.59 8.12 2.64
C LEU A 198 24.67 7.41 3.63
N ALA A 199 24.14 6.24 3.24
CA ALA A 199 23.26 5.47 4.11
C ALA A 199 24.00 5.02 5.39
N ALA A 200 25.24 4.53 5.26
CA ALA A 200 26.08 4.15 6.39
C ALA A 200 26.44 5.33 7.31
N ALA A 201 26.47 6.56 6.77
CA ALA A 201 26.71 7.78 7.53
C ALA A 201 25.44 8.32 8.22
N GLY A 202 24.29 7.65 8.08
CA GLY A 202 23.03 8.06 8.70
C GLY A 202 22.29 9.16 7.91
N ALA A 203 22.51 9.25 6.60
CA ALA A 203 21.72 10.14 5.75
C ALA A 203 20.24 9.75 5.77
N THR A 204 19.37 10.75 5.90
CA THR A 204 17.92 10.57 5.81
C THR A 204 17.52 10.09 4.41
N ILE A 205 16.34 9.47 4.29
CA ILE A 205 15.85 8.99 3.00
C ILE A 205 15.65 10.15 1.99
N GLN A 206 15.28 11.33 2.46
CA GLN A 206 15.13 12.53 1.66
C GLN A 206 16.47 12.99 1.08
N GLU A 207 17.53 13.00 1.91
CA GLU A 207 18.88 13.34 1.47
C GLU A 207 19.43 12.30 0.48
N LEU A 208 19.25 11.00 0.79
CA LEU A 208 19.63 9.92 -0.11
C LEU A 208 18.95 10.06 -1.47
N ASN A 209 17.64 10.31 -1.50
CA ASN A 209 16.88 10.46 -2.73
C ASN A 209 17.30 11.71 -3.51
N ARG A 210 17.62 12.81 -2.83
CA ARG A 210 18.16 14.02 -3.47
C ARG A 210 19.49 13.74 -4.19
N VAL A 211 20.43 13.07 -3.53
CA VAL A 211 21.70 12.67 -4.17
C VAL A 211 21.48 11.64 -5.28
N ARG A 212 20.64 10.62 -5.06
CA ARG A 212 20.32 9.59 -6.08
C ARG A 212 19.74 10.18 -7.36
N ARG A 213 18.87 11.19 -7.25
CA ARG A 213 18.31 11.95 -8.38
C ARG A 213 19.39 12.73 -9.12
N ALA A 214 20.29 13.39 -8.38
CA ALA A 214 21.39 14.14 -8.97
C ALA A 214 22.32 13.27 -9.82
N LEU A 215 22.52 12.02 -9.40
CA LEU A 215 23.37 11.03 -10.07
C LEU A 215 22.63 10.17 -11.11
N SER A 216 21.48 10.61 -11.64
CA SER A 216 20.69 9.80 -12.58
C SER A 216 20.24 10.53 -13.83
N LEU A 217 20.22 9.83 -14.97
CA LEU A 217 19.65 10.34 -16.22
C LEU A 217 18.12 10.26 -16.27
N LEU A 218 17.50 9.25 -15.65
CA LEU A 218 16.06 8.99 -15.78
C LEU A 218 15.22 9.46 -14.58
N LYS A 219 15.83 9.74 -13.43
CA LYS A 219 15.11 10.18 -12.23
C LYS A 219 14.91 11.70 -12.24
N GLY A 220 14.01 12.22 -11.40
CA GLY A 220 13.76 13.66 -11.28
C GLY A 220 13.27 14.34 -12.57
N GLY A 221 12.44 13.66 -13.34
CA GLY A 221 11.87 14.13 -14.61
C GLY A 221 12.64 13.68 -15.84
N GLY A 222 13.78 13.01 -15.66
CA GLY A 222 14.66 12.60 -16.76
C GLY A 222 14.01 11.69 -17.79
N LEU A 223 13.14 10.75 -17.39
CA LEU A 223 12.40 9.91 -18.33
C LEU A 223 11.40 10.72 -19.16
N ALA A 224 10.63 11.60 -18.51
CA ALA A 224 9.73 12.50 -19.22
C ALA A 224 10.47 13.45 -20.18
N GLN A 225 11.70 13.85 -19.83
CA GLN A 225 12.55 14.67 -20.69
C GLN A 225 13.09 13.90 -21.89
N CYS A 226 13.48 12.63 -21.71
CA CYS A 226 13.85 11.75 -22.82
C CYS A 226 12.69 11.58 -23.82
N ALA A 227 11.46 11.49 -23.34
CA ALA A 227 10.27 11.33 -24.18
C ALA A 227 9.85 12.60 -24.94
N ASN A 228 10.35 13.78 -24.57
CA ASN A 228 9.95 15.02 -25.23
C ASN A 228 10.40 15.02 -26.71
N PRO A 229 9.51 15.33 -27.69
CA PRO A 229 8.23 16.05 -27.53
C PRO A 229 6.95 15.18 -27.46
N ALA A 230 7.04 13.86 -27.30
CA ALA A 230 5.88 12.97 -27.17
C ALA A 230 5.04 13.27 -25.92
N GLN A 231 3.74 12.95 -25.97
CA GLN A 231 2.90 13.00 -24.77
C GLN A 231 3.22 11.83 -23.84
N VAL A 232 3.26 12.08 -22.54
CA VAL A 232 3.58 11.09 -21.50
C VAL A 232 2.40 10.94 -20.56
N VAL A 233 1.94 9.71 -20.34
CA VAL A 233 0.93 9.37 -19.35
C VAL A 233 1.53 8.37 -18.39
N ALA A 234 1.69 8.74 -17.12
CA ALA A 234 2.22 7.87 -16.09
C ALA A 234 1.09 7.34 -15.19
N LEU A 235 0.97 6.02 -15.12
CA LEU A 235 0.09 5.32 -14.18
C LEU A 235 0.90 4.80 -13.02
N ILE A 236 0.53 5.19 -11.81
CA ILE A 236 1.35 5.02 -10.62
C ILE A 236 0.60 4.20 -9.58
N LEU A 237 1.21 3.09 -9.15
CA LEU A 237 0.82 2.31 -7.98
C LEU A 237 1.79 2.64 -6.85
N SER A 238 1.30 3.42 -5.88
CA SER A 238 2.11 4.02 -4.81
C SER A 238 2.26 3.09 -3.61
N ASP A 239 3.51 2.86 -3.21
CA ASP A 239 3.92 2.19 -1.97
C ASP A 239 4.54 3.17 -0.96
N VAL A 240 4.19 4.46 -1.05
CA VAL A 240 4.75 5.52 -0.21
C VAL A 240 3.63 6.31 0.47
N ILE A 241 3.76 6.53 1.78
CA ILE A 241 2.80 7.33 2.56
C ILE A 241 2.63 8.73 1.93
N GLY A 242 1.37 9.12 1.74
CA GLY A 242 0.97 10.41 1.18
C GLY A 242 1.07 10.52 -0.35
N ASP A 243 1.46 9.44 -1.03
CA ASP A 243 1.58 9.35 -2.49
C ASP A 243 2.39 10.48 -3.19
N PRO A 244 3.51 10.99 -2.62
CA PRO A 244 4.27 12.08 -3.23
C PRO A 244 4.98 11.63 -4.52
N LEU A 245 4.53 12.17 -5.65
CA LEU A 245 4.98 11.79 -6.99
C LEU A 245 6.50 11.93 -7.22
N ASP A 246 7.17 12.88 -6.54
CA ASP A 246 8.60 13.12 -6.67
C ASP A 246 9.46 12.09 -5.89
N LEU A 247 8.87 11.42 -4.89
CA LEU A 247 9.51 10.35 -4.12
C LEU A 247 9.27 8.99 -4.74
N ILE A 248 8.08 8.73 -5.29
CA ILE A 248 7.75 7.45 -5.92
C ILE A 248 8.73 7.19 -7.08
N ALA A 249 9.50 6.11 -6.96
CA ALA A 249 10.60 5.77 -7.87
C ALA A 249 11.63 6.91 -8.13
N SER A 250 11.73 7.90 -7.22
CA SER A 250 12.49 9.13 -7.39
C SER A 250 12.01 10.04 -8.54
N GLY A 251 10.71 10.02 -8.83
CA GLY A 251 10.02 10.96 -9.73
C GLY A 251 10.57 10.99 -11.16
N PRO A 252 10.65 9.88 -11.90
CA PRO A 252 11.20 9.88 -13.27
C PRO A 252 10.37 10.71 -14.27
N THR A 253 9.09 10.93 -13.97
CA THR A 253 8.14 11.73 -14.77
C THR A 253 7.76 13.05 -14.11
N VAL A 254 8.42 13.42 -13.00
CA VAL A 254 8.12 14.61 -12.21
C VAL A 254 9.39 15.45 -12.12
N ARG A 255 9.32 16.71 -12.55
CA ARG A 255 10.49 17.59 -12.55
C ARG A 255 11.03 17.78 -11.14
N SER A 256 12.33 17.59 -10.98
CA SER A 256 13.01 17.83 -9.71
C SER A 256 13.49 19.28 -9.62
N ASN A 257 13.05 20.00 -8.59
CA ASN A 257 13.53 21.35 -8.26
C ASN A 257 14.83 21.37 -7.42
N SER A 258 15.52 20.24 -7.27
CA SER A 258 16.75 20.17 -6.46
C SER A 258 17.91 20.93 -7.11
N LYS A 259 18.46 21.90 -6.37
CA LYS A 259 19.63 22.69 -6.81
C LYS A 259 20.92 21.86 -6.60
N PRO A 260 21.92 22.00 -7.48
CA PRO A 260 23.21 21.31 -7.31
C PRO A 260 23.90 21.61 -5.97
N GLU A 261 23.75 22.83 -5.47
CA GLU A 261 24.32 23.29 -4.18
C GLU A 261 23.85 22.43 -3.00
N GLU A 262 22.55 22.10 -2.95
CA GLU A 262 21.98 21.28 -1.88
C GLU A 262 22.58 19.85 -1.86
N VAL A 263 23.00 19.34 -3.02
CA VAL A 263 23.62 18.02 -3.12
C VAL A 263 25.03 18.06 -2.53
N TRP A 264 25.79 19.13 -2.80
CA TRP A 264 27.11 19.34 -2.20
C TRP A 264 27.02 19.55 -0.69
N ASP A 265 26.05 20.33 -0.21
CA ASP A 265 25.82 20.53 1.23
C ASP A 265 25.59 19.22 1.98
N ILE A 266 24.81 18.30 1.39
CA ILE A 266 24.59 16.96 1.93
C ILE A 266 25.91 16.18 1.97
N LEU A 267 26.64 16.15 0.86
CA LEU A 267 27.90 15.40 0.76
C LEU A 267 28.97 15.92 1.75
N ASP A 268 29.03 17.24 1.97
CA ASP A 268 29.94 17.88 2.92
C ASP A 268 29.54 17.60 4.37
N ARG A 269 28.24 17.64 4.69
CA ARG A 269 27.69 17.31 6.02
C ARG A 269 28.13 15.92 6.48
N TYR A 270 28.13 14.94 5.56
CA TYR A 270 28.58 13.58 5.82
C TYR A 270 30.08 13.35 5.55
N LYS A 271 30.85 14.41 5.27
CA LYS A 271 32.31 14.39 5.01
C LYS A 271 32.70 13.48 3.83
N LEU A 272 31.83 13.33 2.84
CA LEU A 272 32.04 12.42 1.71
C LEU A 272 32.67 13.10 0.50
N SER A 273 32.54 14.41 0.34
CA SER A 273 32.97 15.18 -0.85
C SER A 273 34.42 14.95 -1.27
N GLY A 274 35.33 14.82 -0.30
CA GLY A 274 36.74 14.51 -0.57
C GLY A 274 36.95 13.13 -1.17
N SER A 275 36.14 12.15 -0.73
CA SER A 275 36.26 10.72 -1.06
C SER A 275 35.52 10.29 -2.34
N LEU A 276 34.84 11.21 -3.02
CA LEU A 276 34.07 10.91 -4.22
C LEU A 276 35.01 10.66 -5.43
N PRO A 277 34.68 9.67 -6.29
CA PRO A 277 35.35 9.49 -7.59
C PRO A 277 35.30 10.76 -8.45
N SER A 278 36.28 10.97 -9.31
CA SER A 278 36.36 12.14 -10.21
C SER A 278 35.16 12.21 -11.17
N THR A 279 34.70 11.06 -11.66
CA THR A 279 33.51 10.89 -12.51
C THR A 279 32.24 11.40 -11.82
N VAL A 280 32.04 11.08 -10.54
CA VAL A 280 30.91 11.55 -9.73
C VAL A 280 30.99 13.07 -9.55
N LYS A 281 32.18 13.58 -9.24
CA LYS A 281 32.39 15.04 -9.10
C LYS A 281 32.07 15.78 -10.42
N GLU A 282 32.41 15.19 -11.55
CA GLU A 282 32.11 15.72 -12.88
C GLU A 282 30.60 15.79 -13.16
N VAL A 283 29.86 14.71 -12.89
CA VAL A 283 28.40 14.65 -13.02
C VAL A 283 27.70 15.70 -12.14
N LEU A 284 28.25 15.99 -10.96
CA LEU A 284 27.68 16.96 -10.02
C LEU A 284 28.08 18.41 -10.29
N ARG A 285 28.90 18.70 -11.32
CA ARG A 285 29.25 20.08 -11.67
C ARG A 285 28.04 20.79 -12.29
N PRO A 286 27.81 22.09 -11.98
CA PRO A 286 26.68 22.85 -12.53
C PRO A 286 26.57 22.78 -14.06
N HIS A 287 27.70 22.82 -14.76
CA HIS A 287 27.73 22.82 -16.23
C HIS A 287 27.38 21.49 -16.90
N TYR A 288 27.42 20.37 -16.16
CA TYR A 288 27.07 19.06 -16.72
C TYR A 288 25.59 19.00 -17.12
N ARG A 289 24.71 19.63 -16.32
CA ARG A 289 23.26 19.69 -16.61
C ARG A 289 22.90 20.67 -17.71
N SER A 290 23.61 21.79 -17.87
CA SER A 290 23.38 22.73 -18.98
C SER A 290 23.72 22.17 -20.37
N GLN A 291 24.43 21.03 -20.46
CA GLN A 291 24.64 20.30 -21.72
C GLN A 291 23.48 19.35 -22.06
N VAL A 292 22.61 19.05 -21.09
CA VAL A 292 21.35 18.33 -21.30
C VAL A 292 20.28 19.38 -21.58
N LYS A 293 19.96 19.61 -22.87
CA LYS A 293 18.99 20.61 -23.38
C LYS A 293 18.05 21.19 -22.29
N GLU A 294 18.41 22.34 -21.72
CA GLU A 294 17.47 23.14 -20.94
C GLU A 294 16.37 23.63 -21.90
N GLN A 295 15.11 23.29 -21.61
CA GLN A 295 13.97 23.77 -22.37
C GLN A 295 13.46 25.09 -21.77
N PRO A 296 12.87 25.99 -22.59
CA PRO A 296 12.28 27.25 -22.13
C PRO A 296 11.15 27.01 -21.11
N GLU A 297 10.91 27.98 -20.23
CA GLU A 297 9.91 27.92 -19.15
C GLU A 297 8.44 27.75 -19.61
N GLU A 298 8.13 27.88 -20.91
CA GLU A 298 6.76 27.94 -21.45
C GLU A 298 6.28 26.66 -22.18
N VAL A 299 6.84 25.48 -21.91
CA VAL A 299 6.34 24.23 -22.52
C VAL A 299 5.05 23.79 -21.83
N LYS A 300 3.95 23.68 -22.59
CA LYS A 300 2.70 23.00 -22.16
C LYS A 300 3.05 21.66 -21.52
N ASP A 301 2.50 21.39 -20.34
CA ASP A 301 2.82 20.17 -19.59
C ASP A 301 2.50 18.93 -20.44
N HIS A 302 3.53 18.29 -20.99
CA HIS A 302 3.39 17.12 -21.87
C HIS A 302 3.21 15.83 -21.08
N VAL A 303 3.14 15.92 -19.75
CA VAL A 303 3.10 14.80 -18.82
C VAL A 303 1.81 14.83 -18.00
N LEU A 304 1.06 13.73 -18.02
CA LEU A 304 -0.04 13.46 -17.10
C LEU A 304 0.40 12.37 -16.12
N ASN A 305 0.48 12.68 -14.83
CA ASN A 305 0.73 11.68 -13.78
C ASN A 305 -0.59 11.35 -13.07
N VAL A 306 -0.94 10.07 -12.97
CA VAL A 306 -2.15 9.58 -12.30
C VAL A 306 -1.78 8.49 -11.31
N VAL A 307 -2.08 8.72 -10.03
CA VAL A 307 -2.02 7.66 -9.01
C VAL A 307 -3.28 6.81 -9.15
N ILE A 308 -3.10 5.57 -9.58
CA ILE A 308 -4.19 4.64 -9.86
C ILE A 308 -4.39 3.60 -8.75
N GLY A 309 -3.37 3.40 -7.93
CA GLY A 309 -3.42 2.54 -6.75
C GLY A 309 -2.63 3.18 -5.61
N SER A 310 -3.22 3.23 -4.42
CA SER A 310 -2.56 3.67 -3.20
C SER A 310 -3.28 3.11 -1.97
N ASN A 311 -2.72 3.36 -0.79
CA ASN A 311 -3.32 2.92 0.46
C ASN A 311 -4.72 3.55 0.66
N THR A 312 -4.88 4.84 0.32
CA THR A 312 -6.17 5.53 0.34
C THR A 312 -7.22 4.77 -0.49
N ILE A 313 -6.88 4.36 -1.72
CA ILE A 313 -7.79 3.60 -2.60
C ILE A 313 -8.11 2.22 -2.00
N ALA A 314 -7.14 1.56 -1.36
CA ALA A 314 -7.38 0.30 -0.65
C ALA A 314 -8.37 0.49 0.52
N LEU A 315 -8.21 1.54 1.33
CA LEU A 315 -9.12 1.84 2.44
C LEU A 315 -10.53 2.22 1.96
N GLU A 316 -10.65 2.89 0.83
CA GLU A 316 -11.95 3.14 0.21
C GLU A 316 -12.64 1.84 -0.23
N CYS A 317 -11.90 0.91 -0.82
CA CYS A 317 -12.44 -0.41 -1.20
C CYS A 317 -12.85 -1.22 0.04
N ALA A 318 -12.03 -1.19 1.09
CA ALA A 318 -12.33 -1.77 2.39
C ALA A 318 -13.60 -1.15 3.02
N SER A 319 -13.74 0.17 2.94
CA SER A 319 -14.88 0.93 3.46
C SER A 319 -16.19 0.54 2.75
N ARG A 320 -16.17 0.44 1.42
CA ARG A 320 -17.33 -0.07 0.65
C ARG A 320 -17.69 -1.50 1.08
N LYS A 321 -16.70 -2.37 1.29
CA LYS A 321 -16.95 -3.73 1.76
C LYS A 321 -17.53 -3.77 3.17
N ALA A 322 -17.07 -2.91 4.06
CA ALA A 322 -17.61 -2.78 5.39
C ALA A 322 -19.10 -2.40 5.36
N VAL A 323 -19.50 -1.47 4.48
CA VAL A 323 -20.91 -1.12 4.25
C VAL A 323 -21.73 -2.33 3.79
N GLU A 324 -21.25 -3.09 2.81
CA GLU A 324 -21.92 -4.31 2.33
C GLU A 324 -22.12 -5.35 3.44
N LEU A 325 -21.22 -5.41 4.41
CA LEU A 325 -21.28 -6.31 5.56
C LEU A 325 -22.10 -5.76 6.74
N GLY A 326 -22.76 -4.61 6.57
CA GLY A 326 -23.56 -3.96 7.60
C GLY A 326 -22.74 -3.35 8.74
N LEU A 327 -21.47 -3.00 8.48
CA LEU A 327 -20.56 -2.35 9.42
C LEU A 327 -20.51 -0.84 9.13
N ARG A 328 -20.42 -0.01 10.18
CA ARG A 328 -20.26 1.45 10.03
C ARG A 328 -18.79 1.76 9.71
N PRO A 329 -18.38 2.10 8.48
CA PRO A 329 -16.97 2.36 8.19
C PRO A 329 -16.53 3.72 8.72
N VAL A 330 -15.30 3.78 9.22
CA VAL A 330 -14.61 5.03 9.58
C VAL A 330 -13.17 4.90 9.13
N ILE A 331 -12.73 5.73 8.19
CA ILE A 331 -11.31 5.80 7.83
C ILE A 331 -10.63 6.74 8.83
N LEU A 332 -9.68 6.20 9.60
CA LEU A 332 -8.82 6.94 10.51
C LEU A 332 -7.77 7.71 9.73
N SER A 333 -6.85 7.01 9.05
CA SER A 333 -5.78 7.62 8.27
C SER A 333 -5.13 6.59 7.34
N PRO A 334 -4.70 6.97 6.11
CA PRO A 334 -3.83 6.16 5.25
C PRO A 334 -2.33 6.37 5.54
N GLY A 335 -1.98 7.15 6.57
CA GLY A 335 -0.61 7.58 6.88
C GLY A 335 -0.07 7.10 8.23
N VAL A 336 -0.63 6.03 8.79
CA VAL A 336 -0.14 5.46 10.06
C VAL A 336 1.32 5.05 9.90
N CYS A 337 2.21 5.56 10.75
CA CYS A 337 3.63 5.26 10.73
C CYS A 337 4.21 5.26 12.16
N GLY A 338 5.53 5.09 12.28
CA GLY A 338 6.21 5.04 13.58
C GLY A 338 6.29 3.64 14.19
N ASP A 339 6.74 3.54 15.43
CA ASP A 339 6.98 2.25 16.10
C ASP A 339 5.66 1.56 16.49
N VAL A 340 5.57 0.26 16.25
CA VAL A 340 4.38 -0.56 16.55
C VAL A 340 3.91 -0.47 18.02
N ARG A 341 4.78 -0.11 18.98
CA ARG A 341 4.38 0.15 20.38
C ARG A 341 3.43 1.34 20.47
N SER A 342 3.81 2.49 19.93
CA SER A 342 2.97 3.70 19.94
C SER A 342 1.69 3.50 19.12
N VAL A 343 1.80 2.82 17.98
CA VAL A 343 0.63 2.49 17.13
C VAL A 343 -0.34 1.58 17.88
N SER A 344 0.16 0.54 18.56
CA SER A 344 -0.69 -0.37 19.35
C SER A 344 -1.38 0.35 20.50
N ARG A 345 -0.69 1.27 21.17
CA ARG A 345 -1.26 2.08 22.24
C ARG A 345 -2.41 2.94 21.73
N LEU A 346 -2.26 3.60 20.59
CA LEU A 346 -3.34 4.38 19.98
C LEU A 346 -4.60 3.52 19.75
N TYR A 347 -4.45 2.32 19.16
CA TYR A 347 -5.59 1.42 18.96
C TYR A 347 -6.21 0.94 20.27
N GLY A 348 -5.40 0.65 21.29
CA GLY A 348 -5.88 0.32 22.63
C GLY A 348 -6.74 1.42 23.24
N VAL A 349 -6.25 2.66 23.23
CA VAL A 349 -6.97 3.82 23.76
C VAL A 349 -8.24 4.10 22.94
N LEU A 350 -8.18 4.01 21.60
CA LEU A 350 -9.37 4.13 20.74
C LEU A 350 -10.41 3.06 21.05
N SER A 351 -9.99 1.83 21.36
CA SER A 351 -10.89 0.77 21.81
C SER A 351 -11.59 1.16 23.11
N ARG A 352 -10.83 1.54 24.13
CA ARG A 352 -11.39 1.93 25.44
C ARG A 352 -12.32 3.13 25.32
N PHE A 353 -11.95 4.10 24.48
CA PHE A 353 -12.77 5.28 24.18
C PHE A 353 -14.10 4.88 23.53
N ALA A 354 -14.07 4.05 22.50
CA ALA A 354 -15.28 3.59 21.79
C ALA A 354 -16.18 2.70 22.64
N CYS A 355 -15.57 1.93 23.53
CA CYS A 355 -16.23 0.90 24.31
C CYS A 355 -16.58 1.35 25.73
N CYS A 356 -16.36 2.63 26.07
CA CYS A 356 -16.67 3.16 27.39
C CYS A 356 -18.16 2.94 27.72
N PRO A 357 -18.48 2.39 28.90
CA PRO A 357 -19.88 2.19 29.32
C PRO A 357 -20.59 3.53 29.59
N GLU A 358 -19.83 4.56 29.96
CA GLU A 358 -20.38 5.90 30.19
C GLU A 358 -20.81 6.56 28.88
N LYS A 359 -21.83 7.43 28.97
CA LYS A 359 -22.37 8.14 27.80
C LYS A 359 -21.34 9.04 27.14
N GLU A 360 -20.45 9.62 27.94
CA GLU A 360 -19.32 10.43 27.50
C GLU A 360 -18.03 9.75 27.99
N PRO A 361 -17.09 9.39 27.10
CA PRO A 361 -15.83 8.81 27.53
C PRO A 361 -15.00 9.78 28.37
N PRO A 362 -14.17 9.29 29.31
CA PRO A 362 -13.28 10.11 30.12
C PRO A 362 -12.42 11.06 29.28
N PRO A 363 -12.33 12.37 29.62
CA PRO A 363 -11.54 13.34 28.88
C PRO A 363 -10.06 12.97 28.75
N GLU A 364 -9.54 12.18 29.69
CA GLU A 364 -8.16 11.69 29.70
C GLU A 364 -7.88 10.78 28.50
N LEU A 365 -8.84 9.94 28.10
CA LEU A 365 -8.71 9.08 26.91
C LEU A 365 -8.65 9.92 25.64
N ALA A 366 -9.49 10.95 25.53
CA ALA A 366 -9.47 11.86 24.38
C ALA A 366 -8.14 12.64 24.31
N ALA A 367 -7.63 13.10 25.46
CA ALA A 367 -6.34 13.77 25.54
C ALA A 367 -5.18 12.85 25.13
N GLU A 368 -5.19 11.60 25.58
CA GLU A 368 -4.18 10.60 25.21
C GLU A 368 -4.24 10.28 23.70
N ILE A 369 -5.43 10.12 23.11
CA ILE A 369 -5.60 9.93 21.66
C ILE A 369 -4.99 11.10 20.89
N LEU A 370 -5.29 12.35 21.29
CA LEU A 370 -4.79 13.55 20.62
C LEU A 370 -3.28 13.74 20.77
N GLN A 371 -2.69 13.22 21.84
CA GLN A 371 -1.24 13.19 22.03
C GLN A 371 -0.57 12.14 21.14
N LEU A 372 -1.10 10.91 21.13
CA LEU A 372 -0.51 9.78 20.41
C LEU A 372 -0.64 9.89 18.89
N GLY A 373 -1.77 10.39 18.39
CA GLY A 373 -2.06 10.37 16.96
C GLY A 373 -0.98 11.02 16.08
N PRO A 374 -0.53 12.26 16.37
CA PRO A 374 0.56 12.90 15.62
C PRO A 374 1.89 12.13 15.66
N GLU A 375 2.19 11.43 16.76
CA GLU A 375 3.41 10.60 16.88
C GLU A 375 3.40 9.41 15.91
N VAL A 376 2.21 8.95 15.52
CA VAL A 376 2.01 7.81 14.62
C VAL A 376 1.43 8.20 13.27
N GLY A 377 1.57 9.47 12.86
CA GLY A 377 1.18 9.93 11.53
C GLY A 377 -0.34 10.08 11.30
N VAL A 378 -1.13 10.20 12.37
CA VAL A 378 -2.57 10.49 12.28
C VAL A 378 -2.81 11.95 12.64
N GLU A 379 -3.44 12.70 11.74
CA GLU A 379 -3.72 14.12 11.96
C GLU A 379 -4.76 14.34 13.06
N SER A 380 -4.62 15.40 13.85
CA SER A 380 -5.56 15.71 14.94
C SER A 380 -7.00 15.89 14.46
N TRP A 381 -7.20 16.39 13.24
CA TRP A 381 -8.53 16.50 12.63
C TRP A 381 -9.18 15.13 12.41
N ASP A 382 -8.43 14.15 11.91
CA ASP A 382 -8.91 12.79 11.69
C ASP A 382 -9.24 12.08 13.01
N LEU A 383 -8.46 12.34 14.06
CA LEU A 383 -8.73 11.85 15.42
C LEU A 383 -10.05 12.40 15.96
N CYS A 384 -10.23 13.73 15.91
CA CYS A 384 -11.45 14.38 16.36
C CYS A 384 -12.68 13.87 15.58
N ARG A 385 -12.58 13.77 14.25
CA ARG A 385 -13.64 13.19 13.41
C ARG A 385 -13.97 11.77 13.85
N THR A 386 -12.95 10.94 14.06
CA THR A 386 -13.11 9.54 14.46
C THR A 386 -13.78 9.44 15.83
N MET A 387 -13.30 10.17 16.84
CA MET A 387 -13.86 10.17 18.19
C MET A 387 -15.33 10.61 18.19
N ASN A 388 -15.69 11.65 17.43
CA ASN A 388 -17.09 12.08 17.27
C ASN A 388 -17.97 10.94 16.74
N VAL A 389 -17.50 10.23 15.71
CA VAL A 389 -18.22 9.10 15.14
C VAL A 389 -18.34 7.92 16.11
N LEU A 390 -17.35 7.71 16.98
CA LEU A 390 -17.35 6.64 17.98
C LEU A 390 -18.35 6.90 19.12
N VAL A 391 -18.57 8.15 19.52
CA VAL A 391 -19.55 8.50 20.57
C VAL A 391 -20.97 8.68 20.05
N GLU A 392 -21.12 9.05 18.77
CA GLU A 392 -22.41 9.20 18.12
C GLU A 392 -23.25 7.92 18.18
N GLU A 393 -24.53 8.05 18.56
CA GLU A 393 -25.48 6.95 18.48
C GLU A 393 -25.51 6.35 17.08
N ARG A 394 -25.41 5.03 17.03
CA ARG A 394 -25.46 4.29 15.77
C ARG A 394 -26.88 4.39 15.22
N LYS A 395 -27.03 4.80 13.96
CA LYS A 395 -28.34 4.72 13.27
C LYS A 395 -28.83 3.27 13.29
N GLU A 396 -30.14 3.08 13.36
CA GLU A 396 -30.78 1.77 13.24
C GLU A 396 -30.23 1.01 12.00
N GLY A 397 -29.78 -0.23 12.20
CA GLY A 397 -29.31 -1.12 11.14
C GLY A 397 -27.79 -1.32 11.02
N TRP A 398 -26.96 -0.52 11.70
CA TRP A 398 -25.51 -0.77 11.73
C TRP A 398 -25.11 -1.76 12.83
N GLY A 399 -24.25 -2.72 12.50
CA GLY A 399 -23.57 -3.59 13.45
C GLY A 399 -22.37 -2.91 14.11
N ALA A 400 -21.21 -3.57 14.07
CA ALA A 400 -19.95 -3.03 14.58
C ALA A 400 -19.44 -1.82 13.76
N THR A 401 -18.64 -0.96 14.40
CA THR A 401 -17.91 0.13 13.73
C THR A 401 -16.64 -0.48 13.17
N CYS A 402 -16.41 -0.29 11.88
CA CYS A 402 -15.21 -0.75 11.19
C CYS A 402 -14.27 0.45 11.05
N LEU A 403 -13.36 0.60 12.00
CA LEU A 403 -12.29 1.58 11.93
C LEU A 403 -11.19 1.04 11.00
N LEU A 404 -10.88 1.79 9.97
CA LEU A 404 -9.94 1.47 8.91
C LEU A 404 -8.77 2.42 8.97
N ALA A 405 -7.55 1.90 8.90
CA ALA A 405 -6.38 2.72 8.71
C ALA A 405 -5.38 1.98 7.82
N GLY A 406 -4.37 2.68 7.37
CA GLY A 406 -3.24 2.07 6.69
C GLY A 406 -2.03 2.98 6.73
N GLY A 407 -0.94 2.50 6.16
CA GLY A 407 0.36 3.16 6.23
C GLY A 407 1.46 2.14 6.37
N GLU A 408 2.57 2.50 7.00
CA GLU A 408 3.75 1.66 7.11
C GLU A 408 4.44 1.82 8.47
N PRO A 409 3.94 1.16 9.53
CA PRO A 409 4.61 1.12 10.82
C PRO A 409 6.00 0.49 10.73
N THR A 410 6.77 0.63 11.80
CA THR A 410 8.10 0.05 11.93
C THR A 410 8.21 -0.74 13.23
N VAL A 411 9.08 -1.74 13.23
CA VAL A 411 9.38 -2.54 14.40
C VAL A 411 10.86 -2.44 14.72
N GLN A 412 11.19 -2.23 16.00
CA GLN A 412 12.57 -2.25 16.44
C GLN A 412 13.05 -3.70 16.59
N LEU A 413 14.05 -4.08 15.80
CA LEU A 413 14.66 -5.41 15.86
C LEU A 413 15.66 -5.49 17.03
N THR A 414 15.35 -6.30 18.03
CA THR A 414 16.20 -6.61 19.20
C THR A 414 16.57 -8.09 19.25
N GLY A 415 15.77 -8.97 18.65
CA GLY A 415 15.95 -10.42 18.65
C GLY A 415 16.35 -11.03 17.31
N LYS A 416 16.23 -12.36 17.22
CA LYS A 416 16.53 -13.16 16.01
C LYS A 416 15.33 -14.01 15.55
N GLY A 417 14.16 -13.73 16.10
CA GLY A 417 12.90 -14.38 15.75
C GLY A 417 12.47 -14.14 14.30
N ARG A 418 11.39 -14.80 13.92
CA ARG A 418 10.69 -14.59 12.65
C ARG A 418 9.38 -13.86 12.93
N GLY A 419 9.11 -12.83 12.15
CA GLY A 419 7.91 -12.00 12.30
C GLY A 419 8.01 -10.76 11.45
N GLY A 420 6.97 -9.93 11.52
CA GLY A 420 6.96 -8.63 10.87
C GLY A 420 6.15 -7.62 11.69
N ARG A 421 6.09 -6.40 11.16
CA ARG A 421 5.45 -5.25 11.82
C ARG A 421 3.95 -5.48 12.01
N ASN A 422 3.26 -6.09 11.05
CA ASN A 422 1.82 -6.31 11.13
C ASN A 422 1.48 -7.38 12.17
N GLN A 423 2.26 -8.47 12.21
CA GLN A 423 2.13 -9.51 13.22
C GLN A 423 2.48 -8.98 14.62
N GLU A 424 3.59 -8.25 14.78
CA GLU A 424 3.93 -7.67 16.09
C GLU A 424 2.90 -6.62 16.53
N LEU A 425 2.39 -5.81 15.61
CA LEU A 425 1.30 -4.87 15.90
C LEU A 425 0.04 -5.59 16.37
N ALA A 426 -0.39 -6.65 15.68
CA ALA A 426 -1.54 -7.45 16.10
C ALA A 426 -1.34 -8.09 17.49
N LEU A 427 -0.13 -8.60 17.79
CA LEU A 427 0.17 -9.13 19.12
C LEU A 427 0.04 -8.04 20.19
N ARG A 428 0.64 -6.87 19.98
CA ARG A 428 0.59 -5.75 20.94
C ARG A 428 -0.80 -5.16 21.10
N VAL A 429 -1.58 -5.04 20.02
CA VAL A 429 -2.98 -4.58 20.12
C VAL A 429 -3.81 -5.60 20.91
N GLY A 430 -3.61 -6.91 20.73
CA GLY A 430 -4.29 -7.92 21.53
C GLY A 430 -4.01 -7.79 23.03
N LEU A 431 -2.79 -7.40 23.41
CA LEU A 431 -2.45 -7.09 24.80
C LEU A 431 -3.23 -5.87 25.32
N GLU A 432 -3.31 -4.80 24.54
CA GLU A 432 -4.12 -3.62 24.89
C GLU A 432 -5.61 -3.96 25.03
N LEU A 433 -6.14 -4.82 24.15
CA LEU A 433 -7.54 -5.28 24.18
C LEU A 433 -7.85 -6.25 25.32
N SER A 434 -6.84 -6.96 25.82
CA SER A 434 -6.97 -7.89 26.95
C SER A 434 -6.90 -7.19 28.30
N SER A 435 -6.57 -5.89 28.35
CA SER A 435 -6.49 -5.14 29.60
C SER A 435 -7.87 -5.02 30.28
N ASP A 436 -7.93 -5.34 31.58
CA ASP A 436 -9.13 -5.64 32.39
C ASP A 436 -10.16 -4.50 32.56
N GLU A 437 -9.99 -3.34 31.91
CA GLU A 437 -10.86 -2.18 32.14
C GLU A 437 -12.18 -2.25 31.35
N VAL A 438 -12.19 -2.81 30.12
CA VAL A 438 -13.41 -2.90 29.28
C VAL A 438 -13.33 -4.07 28.29
N LYS A 439 -14.07 -5.16 28.53
CA LYS A 439 -14.23 -6.24 27.53
C LYS A 439 -15.27 -5.85 26.49
N CYS A 440 -14.83 -5.34 25.34
CA CYS A 440 -15.75 -4.93 24.28
C CYS A 440 -15.77 -5.80 23.04
N GLY A 441 -15.26 -7.03 23.10
CA GLY A 441 -15.32 -7.96 21.97
C GLY A 441 -14.71 -7.40 20.67
N ALA A 442 -13.78 -6.45 20.78
CA ALA A 442 -13.13 -5.84 19.65
C ALA A 442 -12.23 -6.85 18.93
N VAL A 443 -12.22 -6.78 17.60
CA VAL A 443 -11.31 -7.56 16.75
C VAL A 443 -10.41 -6.59 16.02
N PHE A 444 -9.11 -6.88 15.96
CA PHE A 444 -8.15 -6.11 15.20
C PHE A 444 -7.39 -7.02 14.23
N LEU A 445 -7.26 -6.59 13.00
CA LEU A 445 -6.47 -7.24 11.95
C LEU A 445 -5.50 -6.22 11.38
N SER A 446 -4.25 -6.61 11.21
CA SER A 446 -3.23 -5.83 10.53
C SER A 446 -2.56 -6.72 9.49
N GLY A 447 -2.37 -6.21 8.27
CA GLY A 447 -1.77 -6.98 7.18
C GLY A 447 -1.13 -6.14 6.08
N GLY A 448 -0.01 -6.65 5.55
CA GLY A 448 0.67 -6.14 4.37
C GLY A 448 -0.10 -6.49 3.09
N THR A 449 -0.33 -5.50 2.23
CA THR A 449 -1.08 -5.68 0.99
C THR A 449 -0.33 -6.49 -0.08
N ASP A 450 0.98 -6.72 0.10
CA ASP A 450 1.80 -7.61 -0.74
C ASP A 450 1.65 -9.09 -0.39
N GLY A 451 0.92 -9.39 0.69
CA GLY A 451 0.66 -10.74 1.16
C GLY A 451 1.74 -11.31 2.07
N GLN A 452 2.73 -10.49 2.46
CA GLN A 452 3.85 -10.89 3.32
C GLN A 452 4.11 -9.83 4.41
N ASP A 453 4.66 -10.28 5.54
CA ASP A 453 5.03 -9.41 6.66
C ASP A 453 6.34 -9.91 7.26
N GLY A 454 7.39 -9.11 7.07
CA GLY A 454 8.76 -9.55 7.34
C GLY A 454 9.19 -10.73 6.47
N PRO A 455 10.15 -11.57 6.92
CA PRO A 455 10.59 -12.77 6.22
C PRO A 455 9.67 -13.97 6.50
N THR A 456 8.37 -13.78 6.29
CA THR A 456 7.34 -14.77 6.61
C THR A 456 6.32 -14.92 5.49
N GLU A 457 5.66 -16.07 5.47
CA GLU A 457 4.59 -16.41 4.53
C GLU A 457 3.23 -15.79 4.88
N ALA A 458 3.12 -15.15 6.05
CA ALA A 458 1.91 -14.46 6.49
C ALA A 458 1.96 -12.99 6.08
N ALA A 459 0.82 -12.42 5.71
CA ALA A 459 0.64 -10.99 5.51
C ALA A 459 0.54 -10.23 6.83
N GLY A 460 0.28 -10.91 7.94
CA GLY A 460 -0.11 -10.28 9.19
C GLY A 460 -0.85 -11.24 10.11
N ALA A 461 -1.65 -10.70 11.03
CA ALA A 461 -2.46 -11.50 11.94
C ALA A 461 -3.74 -10.78 12.37
N VAL A 462 -4.67 -11.56 12.93
CA VAL A 462 -5.87 -11.10 13.62
C VAL A 462 -5.75 -11.35 15.12
N THR A 463 -6.31 -10.46 15.91
CA THR A 463 -6.29 -10.49 17.37
C THR A 463 -7.61 -10.00 17.94
N ASP A 464 -7.84 -10.28 19.21
CA ASP A 464 -8.97 -9.85 20.01
C ASP A 464 -8.60 -9.84 21.50
N GLY A 465 -9.54 -9.47 22.36
CA GLY A 465 -9.34 -9.45 23.82
C GLY A 465 -9.21 -10.83 24.48
N GLU A 466 -9.34 -11.93 23.73
CA GLU A 466 -9.15 -13.30 24.26
C GLU A 466 -7.70 -13.80 24.07
N LEU A 467 -6.86 -13.05 23.36
CA LEU A 467 -5.49 -13.44 23.00
C LEU A 467 -4.66 -13.89 24.22
N MET A 468 -4.70 -13.12 25.31
CA MET A 468 -3.91 -13.40 26.51
C MET A 468 -4.35 -14.68 27.23
N GLU A 469 -5.65 -14.87 27.40
CA GLU A 469 -6.22 -16.07 28.01
C GLU A 469 -5.89 -17.30 27.17
N GLU A 470 -6.04 -17.20 25.85
CA GLU A 470 -5.73 -18.27 24.92
C GLU A 470 -4.24 -18.64 24.93
N ALA A 471 -3.35 -17.66 24.84
CA ALA A 471 -1.90 -17.87 24.88
C ALA A 471 -1.46 -18.51 26.20
N THR A 472 -2.01 -18.06 27.33
CA THR A 472 -1.73 -18.62 28.66
C THR A 472 -2.20 -20.07 28.74
N SER A 473 -3.38 -20.39 28.23
CA SER A 473 -3.92 -21.75 28.21
C SER A 473 -3.07 -22.73 27.38
N GLN A 474 -2.33 -22.22 26.40
CA GLN A 474 -1.41 -22.97 25.53
C GLN A 474 0.05 -22.90 26.01
N GLY A 475 0.33 -22.23 27.13
CA GLY A 475 1.68 -22.13 27.71
C GLY A 475 2.65 -21.26 26.91
N LEU A 476 2.15 -20.29 26.14
CA LEU A 476 2.98 -19.40 25.32
C LEU A 476 3.47 -18.19 26.13
N ASP A 477 4.78 -17.92 26.06
CA ASP A 477 5.43 -16.76 26.69
C ASP A 477 5.41 -15.54 25.76
N ILE A 478 4.35 -14.72 25.84
CA ILE A 478 4.17 -13.55 24.98
C ILE A 478 5.36 -12.59 25.06
N ASP A 479 5.85 -12.30 26.26
CA ASP A 479 6.96 -11.35 26.48
C ASP A 479 8.26 -11.87 25.88
N GLY A 480 8.52 -13.17 25.99
CA GLY A 480 9.63 -13.85 25.33
C GLY A 480 9.57 -13.73 23.81
N PHE A 481 8.41 -13.99 23.20
CA PHE A 481 8.22 -13.84 21.75
C PHE A 481 8.39 -12.39 21.28
N LEU A 482 7.84 -11.41 21.99
CA LEU A 482 7.99 -9.99 21.66
C LEU A 482 9.45 -9.53 21.77
N THR A 483 10.14 -9.89 22.86
CA THR A 483 11.55 -9.52 23.08
C THR A 483 12.46 -10.09 21.99
N ASN A 484 12.12 -11.29 21.50
CA ASN A 484 12.86 -11.95 20.42
C ASN A 484 12.41 -11.55 19.00
N ASN A 485 11.42 -10.66 18.83
CA ASN A 485 10.77 -10.36 17.55
C ASN A 485 10.30 -11.61 16.79
N ASP A 486 9.64 -12.53 17.49
CA ASP A 486 9.26 -13.85 17.00
C ASP A 486 7.73 -14.03 16.89
N SER A 487 7.03 -12.98 16.45
CA SER A 487 5.57 -12.93 16.36
C SER A 487 4.97 -13.97 15.41
N PHE A 488 5.69 -14.37 14.36
CA PHE A 488 5.23 -15.43 13.45
C PHE A 488 5.16 -16.77 14.15
N THR A 489 6.20 -17.13 14.89
CA THR A 489 6.25 -18.39 15.64
C THR A 489 5.18 -18.40 16.72
N PHE A 490 4.98 -17.28 17.42
CA PHE A 490 3.88 -17.11 18.37
C PHE A 490 2.51 -17.42 17.73
N PHE A 491 2.15 -16.73 16.64
CA PHE A 491 0.86 -16.93 15.99
C PHE A 491 0.73 -18.29 15.29
N SER A 492 1.84 -18.89 14.84
CA SER A 492 1.85 -20.24 14.29
C SER A 492 1.49 -21.29 15.34
N GLN A 493 1.93 -21.10 16.60
CA GLN A 493 1.59 -21.97 17.71
C GLN A 493 0.18 -21.67 18.23
N LEU A 494 -0.15 -20.39 18.40
CA LEU A 494 -1.43 -19.95 18.92
C LEU A 494 -2.58 -20.37 18.00
N SER A 495 -3.55 -21.08 18.56
CA SER A 495 -4.74 -21.56 17.83
C SER A 495 -4.41 -22.41 16.59
N GLU A 496 -3.23 -23.05 16.54
CA GLU A 496 -2.72 -23.76 15.36
C GLU A 496 -2.62 -22.88 14.10
N GLY A 497 -2.17 -21.63 14.25
CA GLY A 497 -1.96 -20.73 13.10
C GLY A 497 -3.23 -20.06 12.59
N ARG A 498 -4.41 -20.34 13.16
CA ARG A 498 -5.69 -19.76 12.69
C ARG A 498 -5.74 -18.24 12.75
N ARG A 499 -4.95 -17.62 13.64
CA ARG A 499 -4.85 -16.15 13.76
C ARG A 499 -3.92 -15.52 12.72
N LEU A 500 -3.13 -16.30 11.96
CA LEU A 500 -2.35 -15.77 10.85
C LEU A 500 -3.24 -15.33 9.68
N LEU A 501 -2.81 -14.28 8.99
CA LEU A 501 -3.42 -13.80 7.76
C LEU A 501 -2.62 -14.34 6.57
N MET A 502 -3.18 -15.31 5.85
CA MET A 502 -2.48 -16.07 4.80
C MET A 502 -3.16 -15.88 3.42
N PRO A 503 -3.16 -14.68 2.82
CA PRO A 503 -3.77 -14.45 1.50
C PRO A 503 -2.94 -15.03 0.35
N GLY A 504 -1.69 -15.43 0.62
CA GLY A 504 -0.70 -15.76 -0.40
C GLY A 504 -0.21 -14.51 -1.14
N LEU A 505 0.57 -14.72 -2.21
CA LEU A 505 1.08 -13.62 -3.02
C LEU A 505 -0.06 -12.84 -3.69
N THR A 506 -0.17 -11.55 -3.38
CA THR A 506 -1.28 -10.72 -3.89
C THR A 506 -0.98 -10.13 -5.27
N GLY A 507 0.30 -9.82 -5.54
CA GLY A 507 0.76 -9.17 -6.78
C GLY A 507 0.69 -7.64 -6.77
N THR A 508 0.37 -7.04 -5.62
CA THR A 508 0.32 -5.57 -5.42
C THR A 508 1.10 -5.17 -4.17
N ASN A 509 1.34 -3.88 -3.96
CA ASN A 509 1.86 -3.36 -2.69
C ASN A 509 1.51 -1.89 -2.56
N VAL A 510 0.61 -1.58 -1.63
CA VAL A 510 0.24 -0.22 -1.21
C VAL A 510 0.38 -0.06 0.31
N MET A 511 1.43 -0.68 0.87
CA MET A 511 1.75 -0.74 2.31
C MET A 511 0.77 -1.61 3.10
N ASP A 512 0.47 -1.25 4.35
CA ASP A 512 -0.34 -2.05 5.27
C ASP A 512 -1.77 -1.54 5.40
N VAL A 513 -2.70 -2.45 5.71
CA VAL A 513 -4.11 -2.16 6.02
C VAL A 513 -4.43 -2.70 7.42
N HIS A 514 -5.02 -1.86 8.24
CA HIS A 514 -5.51 -2.17 9.57
C HIS A 514 -7.03 -2.10 9.59
N VAL A 515 -7.67 -3.13 10.16
CA VAL A 515 -9.12 -3.25 10.32
C VAL A 515 -9.42 -3.50 11.78
N MET A 516 -10.11 -2.58 12.43
CA MET A 516 -10.57 -2.73 13.81
C MET A 516 -12.09 -2.72 13.85
N LEU A 517 -12.68 -3.82 14.29
CA LEU A 517 -14.12 -3.96 14.46
C LEU A 517 -14.48 -3.75 15.93
N LEU A 518 -15.23 -2.69 16.18
CA LEU A 518 -15.70 -2.27 17.50
C LEU A 518 -17.21 -2.55 17.59
N PRO A 519 -17.63 -3.69 18.18
CA PRO A 519 -19.04 -4.00 18.31
C PRO A 519 -19.74 -2.98 19.22
N PRO A 520 -21.08 -2.91 19.17
CA PRO A 520 -21.83 -2.12 20.13
C PRO A 520 -21.54 -2.61 21.56
N THR A 521 -21.41 -1.68 22.50
CA THR A 521 -21.42 -2.01 23.92
C THR A 521 -22.77 -2.63 24.26
N ALA A 522 -22.75 -3.86 24.80
CA ALA A 522 -23.96 -4.42 25.40
C ALA A 522 -24.32 -3.51 26.60
N GLU A 523 -25.61 -3.14 26.70
CA GLU A 523 -26.18 -2.17 27.66
C GLU A 523 -26.12 -0.68 27.23
N ARG A 524 -26.85 -0.36 26.14
CA ARG A 524 -27.69 0.85 26.10
C ARG A 524 -29.17 0.48 25.98
N ASP A 525 -29.57 -0.57 26.69
CA ASP A 525 -30.99 -0.87 26.89
C ASP A 525 -31.53 0.12 27.91
N PHE A 526 -32.20 1.15 27.41
CA PHE A 526 -32.95 2.13 28.18
C PHE A 526 -33.94 1.42 29.12
N GLN A 527 -33.86 1.71 30.42
CA GLN A 527 -35.02 1.62 31.33
C GLN A 527 -35.93 2.84 31.15
#